data_AF-A0A3M2ISI6-F1
#
_entry.id   AF-A0A3M2ISI6-F1
#
_cell.length_a   1.000
_cell.length_b   1.000
_cell.length_c   1.000
_cell.angle_alpha   90.00
_cell.angle_beta   90.00
_cell.angle_gamma   90.00
#
_symmetry.space_group_name_H-M   'P 1'
#
loop_
_entity.id
_entity.type
_entity.pdbx_description
1 polymer ?
#
loop_
_entity_poly.entity_id
_entity_poly.type
_entity_poly.pdbx_seq_one_letter_code
_entity_poly.pdbx_strand_id
1 'polypeptide(L)'
;AAAPGGPVDLGLATAVWRAWSGHAAAVAAGDAAPLPDLDVVPALVAPDRVALVHAEDAAVAPGPMWWQRTDVAAMVPAVGVDADDLADVLGLPTAADLADGSTADDDGDLLPTAPEVATVLPGAPRTWVEHEALRVDGVPVDWWVDGAGPDAVVHATHLAGLARGLAQAAGAWPRRHAVALVLVEPARAGELAVEQVGDEVPTAPGA
;
A
#
# COMPACT_ATOMS: atom_id res chain seq x y z
N ALA A 1 20.84 -20.14 -9.66
CA ALA A 1 19.57 -19.41 -9.53
C ALA A 1 18.71 -20.14 -8.52
N ALA A 2 18.05 -19.43 -7.60
CA ALA A 2 17.03 -20.05 -6.76
C ALA A 2 15.82 -20.40 -7.65
N ALA A 3 15.21 -21.56 -7.43
CA ALA A 3 14.10 -22.00 -8.25
C ALA A 3 12.83 -21.19 -7.90
N PRO A 4 12.03 -20.81 -8.90
CA PRO A 4 10.69 -20.25 -8.69
C PRO A 4 9.85 -21.12 -7.74
N GLY A 5 9.03 -20.49 -6.91
CA GLY A 5 8.19 -21.12 -5.89
C GLY A 5 8.86 -21.32 -4.52
N GLY A 6 10.16 -21.02 -4.39
CA GLY A 6 10.85 -21.08 -3.10
C GLY A 6 10.40 -19.96 -2.16
N PRO A 7 10.13 -20.24 -0.86
CA PRO A 7 9.82 -19.20 0.11
C PRO A 7 11.03 -18.28 0.31
N VAL A 8 10.76 -16.99 0.53
CA VAL A 8 11.79 -15.99 0.82
C VAL A 8 11.58 -15.47 2.24
N ASP A 9 12.67 -15.32 2.98
CA ASP A 9 12.64 -14.68 4.30
C ASP A 9 12.11 -13.24 4.20
N LEU A 10 11.19 -12.84 5.08
CA LEU A 10 10.56 -11.52 5.04
C LEU A 10 11.55 -10.38 5.30
N GLY A 11 12.55 -10.59 6.16
CA GLY A 11 13.60 -9.61 6.40
C GLY A 11 14.44 -9.36 5.14
N LEU A 12 14.79 -10.44 4.44
CA LEU A 12 15.49 -10.34 3.15
C LEU A 12 14.62 -9.67 2.07
N ALA A 13 13.37 -10.11 1.91
CA ALA A 13 12.46 -9.54 0.92
C ALA A 13 12.26 -8.04 1.10
N THR A 14 12.00 -7.60 2.34
CA THR A 14 11.82 -6.18 2.64
C THR A 14 13.09 -5.35 2.43
N ALA A 15 14.27 -5.92 2.67
CA ALA A 15 15.54 -5.27 2.34
C ALA A 15 15.74 -5.11 0.83
N VAL A 16 15.40 -6.15 0.05
CA VAL A 16 15.48 -6.12 -1.42
C VAL A 16 14.53 -5.07 -2.00
N TRP A 17 13.27 -5.04 -1.58
CA TRP A 17 12.30 -4.06 -2.09
C TRP A 17 12.72 -2.62 -1.80
N ARG A 18 13.23 -2.34 -0.59
CA ARG A 18 13.77 -1.01 -0.26
C ARG A 18 14.99 -0.66 -1.11
N ALA A 19 15.88 -1.61 -1.36
CA ALA A 19 17.05 -1.39 -2.20
C ALA A 19 16.63 -1.09 -3.65
N TRP A 20 15.63 -1.79 -4.18
CA TRP A 20 15.07 -1.52 -5.51
C TRP A 20 14.36 -0.17 -5.58
N SER A 21 13.53 0.19 -4.59
CA SER A 21 12.90 1.52 -4.57
C SER A 21 13.93 2.65 -4.50
N GLY A 22 14.98 2.50 -3.68
CA GLY A 22 16.08 3.46 -3.63
C GLY A 22 16.86 3.55 -4.94
N HIS A 23 17.05 2.42 -5.64
CA HIS A 23 17.70 2.39 -6.95
C HIS A 23 16.82 3.03 -8.02
N ALA A 24 15.51 2.75 -8.04
CA ALA A 24 14.57 3.37 -8.96
C ALA A 24 14.55 4.90 -8.81
N ALA A 25 14.54 5.40 -7.57
CA ALA A 25 14.69 6.84 -7.30
C ALA A 25 16.01 7.41 -7.85
N ALA A 26 17.12 6.68 -7.73
CA ALA A 26 18.41 7.11 -8.29
C ALA A 26 18.42 7.09 -9.83
N VAL A 27 17.76 6.13 -10.47
CA VAL A 27 17.61 6.09 -11.93
C VAL A 27 16.76 7.26 -12.41
N ALA A 28 15.64 7.54 -11.75
CA ALA A 28 14.78 8.69 -12.06
C ALA A 28 15.52 10.04 -11.90
N ALA A 29 16.46 10.13 -10.95
CA ALA A 29 17.33 11.30 -10.79
C ALA A 29 18.48 11.39 -11.81
N GLY A 30 18.70 10.35 -12.63
CA GLY A 30 19.82 10.26 -13.56
C GLY A 30 21.16 9.87 -12.92
N ASP A 31 21.14 9.42 -11.66
CA ASP A 31 22.31 9.07 -10.85
C ASP A 31 22.70 7.59 -10.96
N ALA A 32 21.85 6.76 -11.58
CA ALA A 32 22.08 5.33 -11.74
C ALA A 32 21.67 4.83 -13.13
N ALA A 33 22.29 3.74 -13.57
CA ALA A 33 21.87 3.00 -14.75
C ALA A 33 20.74 2.00 -14.40
N PRO A 34 19.89 1.62 -15.36
CA PRO A 34 18.88 0.58 -15.16
C PRO A 34 19.47 -0.75 -14.68
N LEU A 35 18.65 -1.57 -14.02
CA LEU A 35 19.02 -2.93 -13.66
C LEU A 35 19.09 -3.83 -14.90
N PRO A 36 19.87 -4.92 -14.87
CA PRO A 36 19.73 -5.98 -15.85
C PRO A 36 18.36 -6.66 -15.71
N ASP A 37 17.88 -7.26 -16.79
CA ASP A 37 16.64 -8.04 -16.80
C ASP A 37 16.66 -9.10 -15.69
N LEU A 38 15.54 -9.17 -14.96
CA LEU A 38 15.36 -10.09 -13.85
C LEU A 38 14.48 -11.25 -14.29
N ASP A 39 14.97 -12.48 -14.21
CA ASP A 39 14.15 -13.67 -14.50
C ASP A 39 13.19 -13.99 -13.35
N VAL A 40 13.59 -13.67 -12.12
CA VAL A 40 12.85 -13.97 -10.89
C VAL A 40 12.94 -12.83 -9.88
N VAL A 41 11.85 -12.60 -9.15
CA VAL A 41 11.75 -11.55 -8.14
C VAL A 41 11.10 -12.09 -6.86
N PRO A 42 11.51 -11.65 -5.65
CA PRO A 42 10.73 -11.88 -4.44
C PRO A 42 9.47 -11.02 -4.50
N ALA A 43 8.30 -11.64 -4.42
CA ALA A 43 7.01 -10.95 -4.45
C ALA A 43 6.03 -11.56 -3.44
N LEU A 44 5.08 -10.73 -2.99
CA LEU A 44 3.98 -11.15 -2.13
C LEU A 44 3.04 -12.07 -2.92
N VAL A 45 2.86 -13.29 -2.42
CA VAL A 45 1.88 -14.26 -2.93
C VAL A 45 0.71 -14.47 -1.97
N ALA A 46 0.81 -13.89 -0.77
CA ALA A 46 -0.25 -13.75 0.22
C ALA A 46 0.13 -12.60 1.19
N PRO A 47 -0.77 -12.10 2.04
CA PRO A 47 -0.52 -10.96 2.93
C PRO A 47 0.71 -11.10 3.85
N ASP A 48 1.08 -12.33 4.20
CA ASP A 48 2.20 -12.65 5.10
C ASP A 48 3.26 -13.55 4.44
N ARG A 49 3.21 -13.73 3.12
CA ARG A 49 4.02 -14.70 2.40
C ARG A 49 4.70 -14.13 1.18
N VAL A 50 6.02 -14.30 1.12
CA VAL A 50 6.85 -13.97 -0.03
C VAL A 50 7.43 -15.24 -0.63
N ALA A 51 7.40 -15.30 -1.96
CA ALA A 51 8.08 -16.34 -2.73
C ALA A 51 8.93 -15.69 -3.84
N LEU A 52 9.93 -16.41 -4.32
CA LEU A 52 10.53 -16.11 -5.61
C LEU A 52 9.56 -16.54 -6.70
N VAL A 53 9.16 -15.61 -7.55
CA VAL A 53 8.26 -15.83 -8.69
C VAL A 53 8.99 -15.47 -9.98
N HIS A 54 8.50 -15.96 -11.12
CA HIS A 54 8.96 -15.44 -12.39
C HIS A 54 8.54 -13.98 -12.54
N ALA A 55 9.40 -13.17 -13.16
CA ALA A 55 9.10 -11.76 -13.39
C ALA A 55 7.81 -11.56 -14.21
N GLU A 56 7.52 -12.46 -15.15
CA GLU A 56 6.27 -12.44 -15.94
C GLU A 56 4.99 -12.71 -15.13
N ASP A 57 5.12 -13.28 -13.92
CA ASP A 57 4.02 -13.52 -12.99
C ASP A 57 3.91 -12.42 -11.90
N ALA A 58 4.75 -11.38 -11.97
CA ALA A 58 4.86 -10.34 -10.96
C ALA A 58 4.43 -8.98 -11.48
N ALA A 59 3.94 -8.14 -10.58
CA ALA A 59 3.62 -6.74 -10.86
C ALA A 59 4.01 -5.84 -9.69
N VAL A 60 4.37 -4.58 -9.98
CA VAL A 60 4.57 -3.56 -8.96
C VAL A 60 3.22 -3.07 -8.46
N ALA A 61 3.03 -3.05 -7.15
CA ALA A 61 1.80 -2.58 -6.52
C ALA A 61 1.83 -1.05 -6.36
N PRO A 62 0.93 -0.28 -7.02
CA PRO A 62 0.90 1.18 -6.90
C PRO A 62 0.58 1.71 -5.51
N GLY A 63 -0.07 0.89 -4.68
CA GLY A 63 -0.37 1.22 -3.30
C GLY A 63 -0.68 -0.03 -2.47
N PRO A 64 -0.62 0.07 -1.14
CA PRO A 64 -0.84 -1.08 -0.25
C PRO A 64 -2.16 -1.84 -0.45
N MET A 65 -3.22 -1.19 -0.94
CA MET A 65 -4.49 -1.87 -1.25
C MET A 65 -4.32 -3.01 -2.26
N TRP A 66 -3.40 -2.86 -3.23
CA TRP A 66 -3.10 -3.85 -4.26
C TRP A 66 -2.41 -5.10 -3.73
N TRP A 67 -1.83 -5.08 -2.52
CA TRP A 67 -1.20 -6.27 -1.92
C TRP A 67 -2.20 -7.39 -1.62
N GLN A 68 -3.49 -7.07 -1.62
CA GLN A 68 -4.59 -8.04 -1.48
C GLN A 68 -4.93 -8.73 -2.81
N ARG A 69 -4.54 -8.14 -3.94
CA ARG A 69 -4.90 -8.56 -5.30
C ARG A 69 -3.91 -9.58 -5.89
N THR A 70 -3.54 -10.58 -5.09
CA THR A 70 -2.64 -11.66 -5.56
C THR A 70 -3.27 -12.57 -6.62
N ASP A 71 -4.55 -12.35 -6.95
CA ASP A 71 -5.22 -12.89 -8.14
C ASP A 71 -4.76 -12.26 -9.46
N VAL A 72 -4.28 -11.01 -9.42
CA VAL A 72 -3.80 -10.27 -10.60
C VAL A 72 -2.37 -10.67 -10.94
N ALA A 73 -1.50 -10.65 -9.94
CA ALA A 73 -0.08 -11.01 -10.03
C ALA A 73 0.50 -11.20 -8.63
N ALA A 74 1.71 -11.75 -8.53
CA ALA A 74 2.48 -11.65 -7.30
C ALA A 74 2.99 -10.20 -7.11
N MET A 75 2.79 -9.62 -5.94
CA MET A 75 2.93 -8.18 -5.74
C MET A 75 4.32 -7.78 -5.24
N VAL A 76 4.97 -6.85 -5.95
CA VAL A 76 6.20 -6.18 -5.51
C VAL A 76 5.82 -4.81 -4.90
N PRO A 77 6.03 -4.59 -3.58
CA PRO A 77 5.73 -3.31 -2.96
C PRO A 77 6.63 -2.17 -3.46
N ALA A 78 6.04 -1.08 -3.93
CA ALA A 78 6.72 0.21 -4.09
C ALA A 78 6.81 0.92 -2.72
N VAL A 79 8.01 1.33 -2.30
CA VAL A 79 8.24 1.98 -1.00
C VAL A 79 8.96 3.30 -1.18
N GLY A 80 8.22 4.41 -1.02
CA GLY A 80 8.80 5.76 -1.06
C GLY A 80 9.31 6.19 -2.44
N VAL A 81 8.81 5.55 -3.50
CA VAL A 81 9.10 5.84 -4.91
C VAL A 81 7.79 5.75 -5.68
N ASP A 82 7.72 6.39 -6.85
CA ASP A 82 6.64 6.17 -7.79
C ASP A 82 6.63 4.72 -8.28
N ALA A 83 5.44 4.15 -8.47
CA ALA A 83 5.31 2.75 -8.86
C ALA A 83 5.71 2.52 -10.32
N ASP A 84 5.48 3.49 -11.20
CA ASP A 84 5.87 3.41 -12.61
C ASP A 84 7.39 3.45 -12.73
N ASP A 85 8.06 4.33 -11.97
CA ASP A 85 9.53 4.38 -11.93
C ASP A 85 10.15 3.05 -11.47
N LEU A 86 9.54 2.40 -10.48
CA LEU A 86 9.99 1.09 -10.00
C LEU A 86 9.69 -0.02 -11.02
N ALA A 87 8.52 0.02 -11.65
CA ALA A 87 8.10 -0.92 -12.68
C ALA A 87 9.06 -0.90 -13.89
N ASP A 88 9.39 0.30 -14.38
CA ASP A 88 10.34 0.52 -15.47
C ASP A 88 11.73 -0.05 -15.15
N VAL A 89 12.23 0.19 -13.93
CA VAL A 89 13.56 -0.29 -13.50
C VAL A 89 13.61 -1.80 -13.34
N LEU A 90 12.51 -2.44 -12.94
CA LEU A 90 12.42 -3.89 -12.79
C LEU A 90 12.01 -4.61 -14.08
N GLY A 91 11.53 -3.89 -15.09
CA GLY A 91 10.94 -4.48 -16.29
C GLY A 91 9.65 -5.24 -16.00
N LEU A 92 8.83 -4.74 -15.07
CA LEU A 92 7.55 -5.34 -14.66
C LEU A 92 6.38 -4.43 -15.05
N PRO A 93 5.17 -4.95 -15.26
CA PRO A 93 3.96 -4.11 -15.28
C PRO A 93 3.62 -3.61 -13.87
N THR A 94 2.82 -2.55 -13.77
CA THR A 94 2.10 -2.24 -12.53
C THR A 94 0.84 -3.09 -12.41
N ALA A 95 0.34 -3.28 -11.19
CA ALA A 95 -0.94 -3.97 -10.99
C ALA A 95 -2.12 -3.23 -11.64
N ALA A 96 -2.03 -1.90 -11.77
CA ALA A 96 -3.05 -1.07 -12.43
C ALA A 96 -3.02 -1.20 -13.96
N ASP A 97 -1.92 -1.66 -14.56
CA ASP A 97 -1.88 -1.99 -15.98
C ASP A 97 -2.63 -3.30 -16.30
N LEU A 98 -2.74 -4.18 -15.30
CA LEU A 98 -3.28 -5.54 -15.44
C LEU A 98 -4.74 -5.65 -15.01
N ALA A 99 -5.21 -4.73 -14.17
CA ALA A 99 -6.57 -4.72 -13.62
C ALA A 99 -7.05 -3.29 -13.39
N ASP A 100 -8.33 -3.04 -13.65
CA ASP A 100 -8.94 -1.71 -13.54
C ASP A 100 -8.99 -1.21 -12.10
N GLY A 101 -9.16 -2.12 -11.12
CA GLY A 101 -9.28 -1.73 -9.73
C GLY A 101 -10.61 -1.05 -9.40
N SER A 102 -11.70 -1.48 -10.06
CA SER A 102 -13.02 -0.86 -9.91
C SER A 102 -13.83 -1.51 -8.79
N THR A 103 -14.33 -0.67 -7.88
CA THR A 103 -15.38 -1.03 -6.92
C THR A 103 -16.74 -1.03 -7.62
N ALA A 104 -17.65 -1.92 -7.21
CA ALA A 104 -19.04 -1.84 -7.65
C ALA A 104 -19.77 -0.75 -6.84
N ASP A 105 -20.42 0.19 -7.53
CA ASP A 105 -20.91 1.44 -6.95
C ASP A 105 -22.07 1.31 -5.93
N ASP A 106 -22.79 0.18 -5.87
CA ASP A 106 -24.18 0.19 -5.36
C ASP A 106 -24.47 -0.52 -4.02
N ASP A 107 -23.49 -1.17 -3.37
CA ASP A 107 -23.76 -2.03 -2.18
C ASP A 107 -23.20 -1.52 -0.84
N GLY A 108 -22.76 -0.26 -0.74
CA GLY A 108 -22.11 0.29 0.47
C GLY A 108 -22.82 1.48 1.12
N ASP A 109 -22.65 1.63 2.45
CA ASP A 109 -23.21 2.71 3.26
C ASP A 109 -22.20 3.84 3.48
N LEU A 110 -22.54 5.07 3.07
CA LEU A 110 -21.71 6.25 3.30
C LEU A 110 -21.78 6.68 4.78
N LEU A 111 -20.66 6.62 5.48
CA LEU A 111 -20.54 6.96 6.90
C LEU A 111 -19.55 8.09 7.14
N PRO A 112 -19.73 8.90 8.20
CA PRO A 112 -18.72 9.85 8.63
C PRO A 112 -17.50 9.13 9.21
N THR A 113 -16.31 9.64 8.89
CA THR A 113 -15.08 9.28 9.62
C THR A 113 -15.13 9.91 11.00
N ALA A 114 -14.78 9.14 12.05
CA ALA A 114 -14.75 9.66 13.42
C ALA A 114 -13.83 10.90 13.52
N PRO A 115 -14.28 12.02 14.10
CA PRO A 115 -13.53 13.28 14.10
C PRO A 115 -12.17 13.17 14.81
N GLU A 116 -12.04 12.27 15.79
CA GLU A 116 -10.81 11.98 16.51
C GLU A 116 -9.69 11.43 15.59
N VAL A 117 -10.05 10.81 14.46
CA VAL A 117 -9.07 10.37 13.46
C VAL A 117 -8.27 11.56 12.93
N ALA A 118 -8.88 12.72 12.76
CA ALA A 118 -8.19 13.91 12.26
C ALA A 118 -7.08 14.39 13.22
N THR A 119 -7.12 13.99 14.49
CA THR A 119 -6.07 14.30 15.47
C THR A 119 -4.78 13.52 15.21
N VAL A 120 -4.88 12.25 14.77
CA VAL A 120 -3.72 11.41 14.47
C VAL A 120 -3.39 11.32 12.98
N LEU A 121 -4.37 11.64 12.12
CA LEU A 121 -4.26 11.58 10.67
C LEU A 121 -4.86 12.84 10.02
N PRO A 122 -4.16 14.00 10.11
CA PRO A 122 -4.53 15.17 9.33
C PRO A 122 -4.56 14.84 7.84
N GLY A 123 -5.62 15.26 7.14
CA GLY A 123 -5.80 14.98 5.70
C GLY A 123 -6.60 13.72 5.39
N ALA A 124 -7.06 12.97 6.41
CA ALA A 124 -7.98 11.86 6.22
C ALA A 124 -9.30 12.30 5.56
N PRO A 125 -9.88 11.50 4.65
CA PRO A 125 -11.24 11.67 4.18
C PRO A 125 -12.26 11.79 5.33
N ARG A 126 -13.23 12.68 5.16
CA ARG A 126 -14.27 12.95 6.17
C ARG A 126 -15.40 11.93 6.16
N THR A 127 -15.50 11.17 5.08
CA THR A 127 -16.47 10.10 4.89
C THR A 127 -15.79 8.88 4.30
N TRP A 128 -16.39 7.72 4.50
CA TRP A 128 -15.97 6.46 3.95
C TRP A 128 -17.21 5.60 3.67
N VAL A 129 -17.06 4.55 2.88
CA VAL A 129 -18.14 3.66 2.50
C VAL A 129 -17.94 2.31 3.19
N GLU A 130 -18.86 1.95 4.08
CA GLU A 130 -18.91 0.64 4.71
C GLU A 130 -19.54 -0.38 3.77
N HIS A 131 -18.94 -1.56 3.70
CA HIS A 131 -19.43 -2.67 2.88
C HIS A 131 -19.57 -3.91 3.75
N GLU A 132 -20.69 -4.63 3.66
CA GLU A 132 -20.77 -5.97 4.24
C GLU A 132 -19.84 -6.95 3.49
N ALA A 133 -19.71 -6.78 2.18
CA ALA A 133 -18.83 -7.57 1.32
C ALA A 133 -18.28 -6.72 0.16
N LEU A 134 -17.06 -6.20 0.33
CA LEU A 134 -16.39 -5.41 -0.69
C LEU A 134 -15.75 -6.29 -1.77
N ARG A 135 -15.92 -5.90 -3.02
CA ARG A 135 -15.29 -6.52 -4.18
C ARG A 135 -14.66 -5.47 -5.09
N VAL A 136 -13.50 -5.81 -5.66
CA VAL A 136 -12.80 -5.02 -6.67
C VAL A 136 -12.57 -5.92 -7.87
N ASP A 137 -13.06 -5.51 -9.04
CA ASP A 137 -13.13 -6.35 -10.25
C ASP A 137 -13.78 -7.72 -9.99
N GLY A 138 -14.78 -7.74 -9.10
CA GLY A 138 -15.49 -8.96 -8.67
C GLY A 138 -14.75 -9.81 -7.63
N VAL A 139 -13.50 -9.50 -7.28
CA VAL A 139 -12.68 -10.24 -6.31
C VAL A 139 -12.83 -9.65 -4.90
N PRO A 140 -13.07 -10.47 -3.86
CA PRO A 140 -13.19 -9.98 -2.49
C PRO A 140 -11.91 -9.29 -1.99
N VAL A 141 -12.07 -8.14 -1.36
CA VAL A 141 -10.99 -7.44 -0.63
C VAL A 141 -11.54 -6.87 0.68
N ASP A 142 -10.67 -6.57 1.63
CA ASP A 142 -11.09 -6.02 2.93
C ASP A 142 -11.27 -4.50 2.88
N TRP A 143 -10.53 -3.84 2.00
CA TRP A 143 -10.53 -2.38 1.84
C TRP A 143 -9.97 -1.96 0.48
N TRP A 144 -10.41 -0.80 0.01
CA TRP A 144 -9.98 -0.17 -1.23
C TRP A 144 -10.00 1.37 -1.10
N VAL A 145 -9.28 2.08 -1.96
CA VAL A 145 -9.25 3.54 -1.97
C VAL A 145 -9.31 4.04 -3.40
N ASP A 146 -10.32 4.84 -3.70
CA ASP A 146 -10.44 5.56 -4.96
C ASP A 146 -9.96 7.00 -4.77
N GLY A 147 -8.87 7.34 -5.46
CA GLY A 147 -8.20 8.63 -5.37
C GLY A 147 -7.24 8.77 -4.19
N ALA A 148 -6.89 10.01 -3.84
CA ALA A 148 -5.97 10.35 -2.75
C ALA A 148 -6.37 11.67 -2.09
N GLY A 149 -5.85 11.90 -0.89
CA GLY A 149 -6.13 13.08 -0.08
C GLY A 149 -7.52 13.07 0.57
N PRO A 150 -8.02 14.24 1.01
CA PRO A 150 -9.27 14.36 1.75
C PRO A 150 -10.53 14.09 0.91
N ASP A 151 -10.40 14.10 -0.41
CA ASP A 151 -11.49 13.85 -1.36
C ASP A 151 -11.54 12.38 -1.83
N ALA A 152 -10.61 11.53 -1.35
CA ALA A 152 -10.60 10.11 -1.68
C ALA A 152 -11.82 9.39 -1.09
N VAL A 153 -12.30 8.38 -1.79
CA VAL A 153 -13.34 7.48 -1.28
C VAL A 153 -12.67 6.23 -0.72
N VAL A 154 -12.80 6.02 0.58
CA VAL A 154 -12.28 4.83 1.26
C VAL A 154 -13.42 3.83 1.41
N HIS A 155 -13.20 2.62 0.92
CA HIS A 155 -14.10 1.48 1.08
C HIS A 155 -13.52 0.49 2.08
N ALA A 156 -14.33 -0.02 3.01
CA ALA A 156 -13.87 -1.03 3.95
C ALA A 156 -14.99 -1.93 4.48
N THR A 157 -14.64 -3.16 4.84
CA THR A 157 -15.55 -4.12 5.48
C THR A 157 -15.41 -4.17 7.00
N HIS A 158 -14.34 -3.60 7.54
CA HIS A 158 -14.06 -3.55 8.97
C HIS A 158 -13.08 -2.43 9.33
N LEU A 159 -13.01 -2.06 10.63
CA LEU A 159 -12.20 -0.94 11.12
C LEU A 159 -10.71 -1.04 10.78
N ALA A 160 -10.11 -2.24 10.81
CA ALA A 160 -8.70 -2.39 10.43
C ALA A 160 -8.44 -2.11 8.94
N GLY A 161 -9.42 -2.37 8.06
CA GLY A 161 -9.37 -2.04 6.64
C GLY A 161 -9.57 -0.54 6.44
N LEU A 162 -10.55 0.05 7.15
CA LEU A 162 -10.76 1.49 7.18
C LEU A 162 -9.50 2.25 7.60
N ALA A 163 -8.83 1.80 8.66
CA ALA A 163 -7.59 2.42 9.13
C ALA A 163 -6.47 2.41 8.08
N ARG A 164 -6.34 1.30 7.33
CA ARG A 164 -5.38 1.18 6.22
C ARG A 164 -5.76 2.09 5.07
N GLY A 165 -7.04 2.10 4.68
CA GLY A 165 -7.56 2.95 3.61
C GLY A 165 -7.39 4.43 3.89
N LEU A 166 -7.77 4.90 5.08
CA LEU A 166 -7.58 6.29 5.49
C LEU A 166 -6.09 6.68 5.50
N ALA A 167 -5.23 5.82 6.04
CA ALA A 167 -3.79 6.09 6.08
C ALA A 167 -3.15 6.11 4.69
N GLN A 168 -3.59 5.24 3.77
CA GLN A 168 -3.16 5.28 2.37
C GLN A 168 -3.66 6.56 1.69
N ALA A 169 -4.96 6.87 1.79
CA ALA A 169 -5.55 8.07 1.19
C ALA A 169 -4.82 9.34 1.64
N ALA A 170 -4.49 9.45 2.94
CA ALA A 170 -3.76 10.60 3.48
C ALA A 170 -2.25 10.61 3.18
N GLY A 171 -1.71 9.63 2.45
CA GLY A 171 -0.26 9.51 2.19
C GLY A 171 0.57 9.22 3.44
N ALA A 172 -0.04 8.76 4.52
CA ALA A 172 0.57 8.58 5.83
C ALA A 172 0.46 7.12 6.31
N TRP A 173 0.82 6.18 5.44
CA TRP A 173 0.76 4.73 5.67
C TRP A 173 1.33 4.25 7.04
N PRO A 174 2.44 4.81 7.58
CA PRO A 174 2.92 4.43 8.90
C PRO A 174 1.88 4.61 10.02
N ARG A 175 0.96 5.58 9.90
CA ARG A 175 -0.03 5.92 10.93
C ARG A 175 -1.23 4.96 11.01
N ARG A 176 -1.34 3.98 10.09
CA ARG A 176 -2.49 3.05 10.03
C ARG A 176 -2.78 2.33 11.35
N HIS A 177 -1.76 2.03 12.15
CA HIS A 177 -1.94 1.34 13.44
C HIS A 177 -2.47 2.28 14.53
N ALA A 178 -2.00 3.52 14.58
CA ALA A 178 -2.54 4.54 15.47
C ALA A 178 -4.00 4.86 15.10
N VAL A 179 -4.31 4.96 13.81
CA VAL A 179 -5.69 5.15 13.32
C VAL A 179 -6.59 3.99 13.74
N ALA A 180 -6.11 2.74 13.60
CA ALA A 180 -6.88 1.57 14.04
C ALA A 180 -7.21 1.62 15.54
N LEU A 181 -6.26 2.06 16.38
CA LEU A 181 -6.50 2.26 17.81
C LEU A 181 -7.50 3.38 18.07
N VAL A 182 -7.42 4.51 17.37
CA VAL A 182 -8.39 5.62 17.52
C VAL A 182 -9.80 5.19 17.12
N LEU A 183 -9.95 4.39 16.05
CA LEU A 183 -11.26 3.90 15.62
C LEU A 183 -11.91 2.97 16.67
N VAL A 184 -11.12 2.27 17.48
CA VAL A 184 -11.61 1.40 18.56
C VAL A 184 -11.77 2.16 19.88
N GLU A 185 -10.83 3.07 20.19
CA GLU A 185 -10.74 3.83 21.44
C GLU A 185 -10.54 5.34 21.16
N PRO A 186 -11.58 6.08 20.74
CA PRO A 186 -11.44 7.49 20.32
C PRO A 186 -10.83 8.42 21.39
N ALA A 187 -11.06 8.11 22.67
CA ALA A 187 -10.52 8.87 23.80
C ALA A 187 -8.97 8.88 23.86
N ARG A 188 -8.29 7.94 23.19
CA ARG A 188 -6.83 7.85 23.15
C ARG A 188 -6.19 8.71 22.05
N ALA A 189 -6.97 9.40 21.23
CA ALA A 189 -6.45 10.18 20.10
C ALA A 189 -5.42 11.24 20.51
N GLY A 190 -5.63 11.93 21.63
CA GLY A 190 -4.68 12.92 22.14
C GLY A 190 -3.35 12.32 22.61
N GLU A 191 -3.41 11.17 23.29
CA GLU A 191 -2.23 10.39 23.73
C GLU A 191 -1.42 9.92 22.52
N LEU A 192 -2.09 9.26 21.56
CA LEU A 192 -1.46 8.73 20.36
C LEU A 192 -0.85 9.83 19.49
N ALA A 193 -1.49 11.00 19.38
CA ALA A 193 -0.93 12.12 18.64
C ALA A 193 0.39 12.65 19.24
N VAL A 194 0.55 12.58 20.56
CA VAL A 194 1.82 12.92 21.21
C VAL A 194 2.88 11.85 20.94
N GLU A 195 2.52 10.57 20.99
CA GLU A 195 3.44 9.46 20.68
C GLU A 195 3.96 9.53 19.24
N GLN A 196 3.12 9.92 18.28
CA GLN A 196 3.50 10.06 16.86
C GLN A 196 4.66 11.03 16.62
N VAL A 197 4.90 12.01 17.51
CA VAL A 197 6.06 12.91 17.43
C VAL A 197 7.39 12.13 17.50
N GLY A 198 7.42 11.01 18.23
CA GLY A 198 8.59 10.14 18.32
C GLY A 198 8.74 9.17 17.14
N ASP A 199 7.66 8.90 16.42
CA ASP A 199 7.63 7.94 15.29
C ASP A 199 7.98 8.59 13.95
N GLU A 200 7.91 9.92 13.85
CA GLU A 200 8.30 10.64 12.65
C GLU A 200 9.80 10.46 12.38
N VAL A 201 10.12 9.69 11.34
CA VAL A 201 11.49 9.62 10.82
C VAL A 201 11.82 11.00 10.26
N PRO A 202 12.90 11.66 10.74
CA PRO A 202 13.28 12.96 10.21
C PRO A 202 13.49 12.86 8.70
N THR A 203 12.69 13.58 7.91
CA THR A 203 13.03 13.83 6.52
C THR A 203 14.34 14.61 6.52
N ALA A 204 15.39 14.06 5.90
CA ALA A 204 16.60 14.82 5.68
C ALA A 204 16.22 16.13 4.97
N PRO A 205 16.69 17.30 5.45
CA PRO A 205 16.44 18.56 4.74
C PRO A 205 17.04 18.43 3.33
N GLY A 206 16.23 18.86 2.34
CA GLY A 206 16.44 18.60 0.92
C GLY A 206 17.87 18.76 0.42
N ALA A 207 18.27 17.80 -0.42
CA ALA A 207 19.38 17.95 -1.35
C ALA A 207 18.99 18.90 -2.49
#